data_AF-A0A6I5WM55-F1
#
_entry.id   AF-A0A6I5WM55-F1
#
_cell.length_a   1.000
_cell.length_b   1.000
_cell.length_c   1.000
_cell.angle_alpha   90.00
_cell.angle_beta   90.00
_cell.angle_gamma   90.00
#
_symmetry.space_group_name_H-M   'P 1'
#
loop_
_entity.id
_entity.type
_entity.pdbx_description
1 polymer ?
#
loop_
_entity_poly.entity_id
_entity_poly.type
_entity_poly.pdbx_seq_one_letter_code
_entity_poly.pdbx_strand_id
1 'polypeptide(L)' 'MTDRGNGRANPEAAVKDPDEWVTGEEPPTAAQESYLATLSREAGEEPPEGLTKAEASKRIDELQEETGRGR' A
#
# COMPACT_ATOMS: atom_id res chain seq x y z
N MET A 1 -7.24 20.04 -41.02
CA MET A 1 -8.48 19.90 -40.22
C MET A 1 -8.54 18.45 -39.78
N THR A 2 -8.40 18.01 -38.53
CA THR A 2 -8.40 18.53 -37.14
C THR A 2 -7.64 17.43 -36.35
N ASP A 3 -6.64 17.73 -35.51
CA ASP A 3 -6.78 17.87 -34.03
C ASP A 3 -7.55 16.66 -33.43
N ARG A 4 -7.14 15.87 -32.42
CA ARG A 4 -6.24 15.97 -31.26
C ARG A 4 -6.62 14.79 -30.36
N GLY A 5 -5.74 14.40 -29.43
CA GLY A 5 -6.09 13.54 -28.30
C GLY A 5 -5.06 12.44 -28.13
N ASN A 6 -3.83 12.75 -27.71
CA ASN A 6 -3.51 12.86 -26.28
C ASN A 6 -4.25 11.83 -25.43
N GLY A 7 -3.92 10.55 -25.63
CA GLY A 7 -4.13 9.50 -24.64
C GLY A 7 -3.24 9.80 -23.45
N ARG A 8 -3.68 10.72 -22.59
CA ARG A 8 -3.15 10.87 -21.25
C ARG A 8 -3.38 9.52 -20.58
N ALA A 9 -2.34 8.70 -20.49
CA ALA A 9 -2.32 7.62 -19.54
C ALA A 9 -2.57 8.28 -18.18
N ASN A 10 -3.78 8.09 -17.63
CA ASN A 10 -4.12 8.55 -16.30
C ASN A 10 -3.11 7.92 -15.34
N PRO A 11 -2.23 8.70 -14.69
CA PRO A 11 -1.33 8.14 -13.68
C PRO A 11 -2.10 7.60 -12.47
N GLU A 12 -3.37 7.99 -12.30
CA GLU A 12 -4.29 7.48 -11.28
C GLU A 12 -4.83 6.07 -11.58
N ALA A 13 -4.70 5.56 -12.82
CA ALA A 13 -5.02 4.16 -13.11
C ALA A 13 -3.91 3.18 -12.61
N ALA A 14 -2.80 3.70 -12.06
CA ALA A 14 -1.61 2.92 -11.77
C ALA A 14 -1.61 2.24 -10.39
N VAL A 15 -2.48 2.65 -9.46
CA VAL A 15 -2.57 2.02 -8.13
C VAL A 15 -4.05 1.82 -7.82
N LYS A 16 -4.55 0.60 -8.00
CA LYS A 16 -5.88 0.24 -7.51
C LYS A 16 -5.88 0.36 -5.99
N ASP A 17 -6.92 0.98 -5.44
CA ASP A 17 -7.14 1.00 -3.99
C ASP A 17 -7.02 -0.44 -3.46
N PRO A 18 -6.23 -0.68 -2.40
CA PRO A 18 -6.10 -2.01 -1.80
C PRO A 18 -7.45 -2.68 -1.48
N ASP A 19 -8.50 -1.89 -1.20
CA ASP A 19 -9.86 -2.40 -0.97
C ASP A 19 -10.53 -2.98 -2.23
N GLU A 20 -10.12 -2.54 -3.42
CA GLU A 20 -10.65 -3.04 -4.69
C GLU A 20 -9.94 -4.33 -5.15
N TRP A 21 -8.98 -4.84 -4.37
CA TRP A 21 -8.26 -6.05 -4.72
C TRP A 21 -9.12 -7.28 -4.43
N VAL A 22 -9.32 -8.12 -5.45
CA VAL A 22 -9.97 -9.43 -5.28
C VAL A 22 -9.23 -10.31 -4.27
N THR A 23 -7.91 -10.14 -4.15
CA THR A 23 -7.05 -10.81 -3.16
C THR A 23 -6.91 -10.03 -1.86
N GLY A 24 -7.67 -8.95 -1.66
CA GLY A 24 -7.52 -8.04 -0.53
C GLY A 24 -7.79 -8.71 0.81
N GLU A 25 -8.75 -9.64 0.84
CA GLU A 25 -9.13 -10.45 2.01
C GLU A 25 -8.19 -11.66 2.26
N GLU A 26 -7.24 -11.93 1.37
CA GLU A 26 -6.25 -12.99 1.60
C GLU A 26 -5.31 -12.62 2.74
N PRO A 27 -4.61 -13.59 3.36
CA PRO A 27 -3.52 -13.29 4.28
C PRO A 27 -2.45 -12.38 3.64
N PRO A 28 -1.70 -11.63 4.45
CA PRO A 28 -0.67 -10.76 3.94
C PRO A 28 0.45 -11.60 3.32
N THR A 29 1.12 -11.03 2.33
CA THR A 29 2.30 -11.68 1.76
C THR A 29 3.47 -11.62 2.75
N ALA A 30 4.38 -12.59 2.70
CA ALA A 30 5.58 -12.60 3.55
C ALA A 30 6.43 -11.30 3.42
N ALA A 31 6.40 -10.66 2.24
CA ALA A 31 7.04 -9.36 2.04
C ALA A 31 6.35 -8.24 2.83
N GLN A 32 5.01 -8.20 2.83
CA GLN A 32 4.25 -7.25 3.62
C GLN A 32 4.47 -7.46 5.12
N GLU A 33 4.46 -8.72 5.60
CA GLU A 33 4.72 -9.05 7.01
C GLU A 33 6.12 -8.59 7.46
N SER A 34 7.16 -8.90 6.68
CA SER A 34 8.53 -8.48 7.00
C SER A 34 8.68 -6.96 7.01
N TYR A 35 7.92 -6.27 6.16
CA TYR A 35 8.00 -4.82 6.05
C TYR A 35 7.23 -4.12 7.18
N LEU A 36 6.04 -4.61 7.53
CA LEU A 36 5.30 -4.21 8.73
C LEU A 36 6.16 -4.36 9.99
N ALA A 37 6.86 -5.49 10.16
CA ALA A 37 7.76 -5.69 11.29
C ALA A 37 8.88 -4.64 11.37
N THR A 38 9.46 -4.29 10.22
CA THR A 38 10.52 -3.28 10.15
C THR A 38 9.99 -1.90 10.51
N LEU A 39 8.87 -1.50 9.90
CA LEU A 39 8.27 -0.19 10.12
C LEU A 39 7.73 -0.03 11.54
N SER A 40 7.09 -1.05 12.10
CA SER A 40 6.58 -1.03 13.47
C SER A 40 7.72 -0.85 14.48
N ARG A 41 8.82 -1.58 14.30
CA ARG A 41 10.03 -1.43 15.14
C ARG A 41 10.61 -0.01 15.09
N GLU A 42 10.52 0.66 13.95
CA GLU A 42 11.02 2.03 13.78
C GLU A 42 10.07 3.09 14.34
N ALA A 43 8.76 2.86 14.23
CA ALA A 43 7.75 3.64 14.92
C ALA A 43 7.79 3.42 16.45
N GLY A 44 8.43 2.33 16.91
CA GLY A 44 8.46 1.95 18.32
C GLY A 44 7.19 1.24 18.78
N GLU A 45 6.46 0.64 17.85
CA GLU A 45 5.21 -0.09 18.06
C GLU A 45 5.39 -1.60 17.82
N GLU A 46 4.46 -2.40 18.34
CA GLU A 46 4.38 -3.84 18.09
C GLU A 46 3.82 -4.07 16.67
N PRO A 47 4.39 -5.01 15.88
CA PRO A 47 3.84 -5.32 14.56
C PRO A 47 2.40 -5.84 14.66
N PRO A 48 1.48 -5.31 13.84
CA PRO A 48 0.11 -5.78 13.81
C PRO A 48 0.03 -7.19 13.21
N GLU A 49 -0.75 -8.05 13.85
CA GLU A 49 -0.97 -9.44 13.43
C GLU A 49 -2.39 -9.63 12.89
N GLY A 50 -2.59 -10.69 12.10
CA GLY A 50 -3.91 -11.09 11.63
C GLY A 50 -4.55 -10.14 10.61
N LEU A 51 -3.77 -9.24 10.00
CA LEU A 51 -4.23 -8.36 8.94
C LEU A 51 -4.45 -9.13 7.65
N THR A 52 -5.46 -8.76 6.87
CA THR A 52 -5.56 -9.14 5.47
C THR A 52 -4.53 -8.40 4.61
N LYS A 53 -4.32 -8.85 3.37
CA LYS A 53 -3.37 -8.26 2.43
C LYS A 53 -3.67 -6.78 2.16
N ALA A 54 -4.94 -6.41 2.05
CA ALA A 54 -5.37 -5.02 1.86
C ALA A 54 -5.06 -4.17 3.11
N GLU A 55 -5.43 -4.67 4.29
CA GLU A 55 -5.15 -4.00 5.57
C GLU A 55 -3.65 -3.86 5.81
N ALA A 56 -2.86 -4.89 5.49
CA ALA A 56 -1.41 -4.84 5.57
C ALA A 56 -0.82 -3.77 4.64
N SER A 57 -1.36 -3.62 3.42
CA SER A 57 -0.94 -2.55 2.50
C SER A 57 -1.21 -1.16 3.10
N LYS A 58 -2.43 -0.93 3.60
CA LYS A 58 -2.81 0.35 4.22
C LYS A 58 -1.96 0.67 5.44
N ARG A 59 -1.72 -0.32 6.29
CA ARG A 59 -0.91 -0.14 7.50
C ARG A 59 0.55 0.13 7.20
N ILE A 60 1.08 -0.42 6.11
CA ILE A 60 2.41 -0.06 5.59
C ILE A 60 2.45 1.43 5.23
N ASP A 61 1.45 1.93 4.50
CA ASP A 61 1.41 3.33 4.08
C ASP A 61 1.35 4.27 5.30
N GLU A 62 0.50 3.98 6.28
CA GLU A 62 0.41 4.72 7.55
C GLU A 62 1.76 4.76 8.29
N LEU A 63 2.39 3.59 8.47
CA LEU A 63 3.66 3.51 9.19
C LEU A 63 4.81 4.18 8.41
N GLN A 64 4.80 4.16 7.07
CA GLN A 64 5.77 4.90 6.27
C GLN A 64 5.63 6.42 6.46
N GLU A 65 4.41 6.92 6.58
CA GLU A 65 4.16 8.34 6.86
C GLU A 65 4.65 8.71 8.27
N GLU A 66 4.34 7.88 9.26
CA GLU A 66 4.73 8.07 10.66
C GLU A 66 6.25 8.04 10.87
N THR A 67 6.92 7.06 10.24
CA THR A 67 8.39 6.93 10.29
C THR A 67 9.12 7.94 9.40
N GLY A 68 8.40 8.78 8.66
CA GLY A 68 8.97 9.82 7.81
C GLY A 68 9.63 9.30 6.53
N ARG A 69 9.25 8.10 6.07
CA ARG A 69 9.76 7.45 4.85
C ARG A 69 8.94 7.74 3.59
N GLY A 70 7.67 8.10 3.73
CA GLY A 70 6.77 8.40 2.61
C GLY A 70 6.98 9.78 1.97
N ARG A 71 8.22 10.25 1.83
CA ARG A 71 8.58 11.62 1.39
C ARG A 71 9.42 11.63 0.12
#